data_AF-A0A7R7MSF6-F1
#
_entry.id   AF-A0A7R7MSF6-F1
#
_cell.length_a   1.000
_cell.length_b   1.000
_cell.length_c   1.000
_cell.angle_alpha   90.00
_cell.angle_beta   90.00
_cell.angle_gamma   90.00
#
_symmetry.space_group_name_H-M   'P 1'
#
loop_
_entity.id
_entity.type
_entity.pdbx_description
1 polymer ?
#
loop_
_entity_poly.entity_id
_entity_poly.type
_entity_poly.pdbx_seq_one_letter_code
_entity_poly.pdbx_strand_id
1 'polypeptide(L)'
;MKTDLPQDISDFAAVAGKRLTRLGGPPAALRAEADDSVRDAARAALKEVGAFDLDVRSSPDDLLAAAVLCQAAGATVLPYPLVEELLSIDGARLALVNPKAPRIDHGDLAGDWIAADLDGNRYRPRPAARTGAKLGPFLVPATLGAPEGSVGAADVNLHLVLGSWRILGAVQQSLQIVTEHVRARIQFGKPLADFQAVRFAVADAAVAVRGLHELAKYTICRPESLPAPIHSADALVLRLKAADTARQVMRTSHQLLGALGFCDESDVSVLDRHTQPLIRLPLGTDELALRLIPSVPDGSLETLFSEPVSA
;
A
#
# COMPACT_ATOMS: atom_id res chain seq x y z
N MET A 1 -5.63 9.49 23.18
CA MET A 1 -6.13 8.60 22.11
C MET A 1 -5.59 7.21 22.38
N LYS A 2 -6.42 6.20 22.67
CA LYS A 2 -5.97 4.80 22.74
C LYS A 2 -5.72 4.36 21.30
N THR A 3 -4.46 4.14 20.93
CA THR A 3 -4.10 3.72 19.56
C THR A 3 -3.79 2.23 19.48
N ASP A 4 -3.93 1.49 20.58
CA ASP A 4 -3.80 0.05 20.57
C ASP A 4 -4.97 -0.56 19.79
N LEU A 5 -4.65 -1.56 18.96
CA LEU A 5 -5.68 -2.31 18.25
C LEU A 5 -6.56 -3.07 19.27
N PRO A 6 -7.87 -3.16 19.03
CA PRO A 6 -8.72 -4.10 19.74
C PRO A 6 -8.15 -5.54 19.70
N GLN A 7 -8.45 -6.34 20.72
CA GLN A 7 -7.85 -7.68 20.86
C GLN A 7 -8.28 -8.62 19.75
N ASP A 8 -9.55 -8.58 19.37
CA ASP A 8 -10.14 -9.30 18.24
C ASP A 8 -9.48 -8.93 16.90
N ILE A 9 -9.21 -7.64 16.67
CA ILE A 9 -8.46 -7.18 15.49
C ILE A 9 -7.02 -7.70 15.51
N SER A 10 -6.39 -7.74 16.69
CA SER A 10 -5.04 -8.28 16.86
C SER A 10 -4.99 -9.80 16.60
N ASP A 11 -6.01 -10.54 17.04
CA ASP A 11 -6.14 -11.98 16.81
C ASP A 11 -6.39 -12.27 15.33
N PHE A 12 -7.26 -11.48 14.68
CA PHE A 12 -7.49 -11.54 13.24
C PHE A 12 -6.20 -11.27 12.45
N ALA A 13 -5.45 -10.22 12.80
CA ALA A 13 -4.17 -9.91 12.17
C ALA A 13 -3.18 -11.07 12.27
N ALA A 14 -3.11 -11.75 13.42
CA ALA A 14 -2.25 -12.91 13.61
C ALA A 14 -2.67 -14.11 12.76
N VAL A 15 -3.98 -14.37 12.62
CA VAL A 15 -4.53 -15.44 11.77
C VAL A 15 -4.27 -15.14 10.29
N ALA A 16 -4.61 -13.92 9.84
CA ALA A 16 -4.39 -13.45 8.48
C ALA A 16 -2.91 -13.51 8.10
N GLY A 17 -2.03 -12.96 8.94
CA GLY A 17 -0.58 -13.01 8.75
C GLY A 17 -0.07 -14.44 8.57
N LYS A 18 -0.42 -15.35 9.50
CA LYS A 18 -0.04 -16.77 9.38
C LYS A 18 -0.55 -17.40 8.08
N ARG A 19 -1.78 -17.11 7.67
CA ARG A 19 -2.37 -17.69 6.47
C ARG A 19 -1.68 -17.20 5.19
N LEU A 20 -1.39 -15.90 5.11
CA LEU A 20 -0.72 -15.32 3.95
C LEU A 20 0.76 -15.72 3.89
N THR A 21 1.46 -15.81 5.03
CA THR A 21 2.86 -16.31 5.06
C THR A 21 2.97 -17.73 4.53
N ARG A 22 1.96 -18.60 4.74
CA ARG A 22 1.93 -19.96 4.18
C ARG A 22 1.89 -20.02 2.65
N LEU A 23 1.57 -18.92 1.96
CA LEU A 23 1.68 -18.84 0.50
C LEU A 23 3.13 -18.84 0.02
N GLY A 24 4.07 -18.42 0.88
CA GLY A 24 5.51 -18.44 0.61
C GLY A 24 6.17 -17.07 0.43
N GLY A 25 5.48 -15.97 0.75
CA GLY A 25 6.07 -14.62 0.79
C GLY A 25 6.65 -14.14 -0.55
N PRO A 26 7.75 -13.38 -0.55
CA PRO A 26 8.39 -12.89 -1.77
C PRO A 26 8.76 -14.00 -2.79
N PRO A 27 9.30 -15.18 -2.40
CA PRO A 27 9.49 -16.28 -3.35
C PRO A 27 8.22 -16.73 -4.07
N ALA A 28 7.07 -16.71 -3.41
CA ALA A 28 5.79 -17.02 -4.05
C ALA A 28 5.33 -15.91 -4.99
N ALA A 29 5.48 -14.65 -4.58
CA ALA A 29 5.17 -13.49 -5.43
C ALA A 29 5.99 -13.48 -6.72
N LEU A 30 7.27 -13.86 -6.64
CA LEU A 30 8.13 -14.02 -7.82
C LEU A 30 7.61 -15.14 -8.74
N ARG A 31 7.23 -16.30 -8.20
CA ARG A 31 6.63 -17.38 -9.01
C ARG A 31 5.32 -16.94 -9.68
N ALA A 32 4.52 -16.13 -9.00
CA ALA A 32 3.25 -15.62 -9.52
C ALA A 32 3.40 -14.77 -10.79
N GLU A 33 4.60 -14.25 -11.07
CA GLU A 33 4.87 -13.51 -12.31
C GLU A 33 4.73 -14.39 -13.56
N ALA A 34 4.97 -15.70 -13.44
CA ALA A 34 4.90 -16.68 -14.53
C ALA A 34 3.84 -17.77 -14.32
N ASP A 35 3.34 -17.96 -13.09
CA ASP A 35 2.39 -19.01 -12.73
C ASP A 35 1.15 -18.41 -12.05
N ASP A 36 0.06 -18.33 -12.80
CA ASP A 36 -1.20 -17.75 -12.32
C ASP A 36 -1.84 -18.55 -11.17
N SER A 37 -1.49 -19.83 -10.98
CA SER A 37 -2.03 -20.65 -9.88
C SER A 37 -1.68 -20.09 -8.49
N VAL A 38 -0.60 -19.31 -8.39
CA VAL A 38 -0.23 -18.63 -7.15
C VAL A 38 -1.23 -17.51 -6.81
N ARG A 39 -1.75 -16.80 -7.81
CA ARG A 39 -2.75 -15.75 -7.61
C ARG A 39 -4.12 -16.34 -7.28
N ASP A 40 -4.46 -17.51 -7.83
CA ASP A 40 -5.64 -18.29 -7.42
C ASP A 40 -5.53 -18.75 -5.96
N ALA A 41 -4.36 -19.25 -5.54
CA ALA A 41 -4.10 -19.63 -4.15
C ALA A 41 -4.16 -18.41 -3.21
N ALA A 42 -3.69 -17.25 -3.64
CA ALA A 42 -3.82 -16.00 -2.89
C ALA A 42 -5.30 -15.62 -2.68
N ARG A 43 -6.13 -15.71 -3.73
CA ARG A 43 -7.57 -15.49 -3.63
C ARG A 43 -8.25 -16.46 -2.67
N ALA A 44 -7.90 -17.76 -2.75
CA ALA A 44 -8.43 -18.77 -1.84
C ALA A 44 -8.06 -18.48 -0.39
N ALA A 45 -6.80 -18.10 -0.13
CA ALA A 45 -6.34 -17.71 1.21
C ALA A 45 -7.10 -16.49 1.76
N LEU A 46 -7.39 -15.48 0.93
CA LEU A 46 -8.21 -14.33 1.30
C LEU A 46 -9.64 -14.75 1.67
N LYS A 47 -10.25 -15.65 0.89
CA LYS A 47 -11.57 -16.19 1.20
C LYS A 47 -11.60 -16.94 2.53
N GLU A 48 -10.58 -17.76 2.81
CA GLU A 48 -10.49 -18.55 4.05
C GLU A 48 -10.37 -17.68 5.30
N VAL A 49 -9.78 -16.49 5.20
CA VAL A 49 -9.68 -15.53 6.32
C VAL A 49 -10.88 -14.59 6.39
N GLY A 50 -11.91 -14.76 5.54
CA GLY A 50 -13.11 -13.92 5.55
C GLY A 50 -12.91 -12.53 4.96
N ALA A 51 -11.88 -12.31 4.13
CA ALA A 51 -11.58 -10.99 3.57
C ALA A 51 -12.74 -10.39 2.76
N PHE A 52 -13.51 -11.24 2.08
CA PHE A 52 -14.61 -10.82 1.21
C PHE A 52 -15.93 -10.59 1.94
N ASP A 53 -15.97 -10.86 3.25
CA ASP A 53 -17.14 -10.66 4.10
C ASP A 53 -17.04 -9.36 4.93
N LEU A 54 -15.91 -8.63 4.84
CA LEU A 54 -15.65 -7.39 5.56
C LEU A 54 -16.45 -6.21 4.98
N ASP A 55 -17.29 -5.57 5.79
CA ASP A 55 -17.99 -4.32 5.44
C ASP A 55 -17.12 -3.09 5.80
N VAL A 56 -16.15 -2.80 4.95
CA VAL A 56 -15.21 -1.68 5.13
C VAL A 56 -15.87 -0.29 5.04
N ARG A 57 -17.15 -0.21 4.65
CA ARG A 57 -17.87 1.06 4.47
C ARG A 57 -18.71 1.43 5.68
N SER A 58 -19.23 0.43 6.38
CA SER A 58 -20.21 0.65 7.45
C SER A 58 -19.77 0.12 8.82
N SER A 59 -18.74 -0.73 8.88
CA SER A 59 -18.22 -1.29 10.14
C SER A 59 -16.80 -0.76 10.41
N PRO A 60 -16.60 0.06 11.46
CA PRO A 60 -15.27 0.51 11.87
C PRO A 60 -14.33 -0.64 12.25
N ASP A 61 -14.87 -1.71 12.84
CA ASP A 61 -14.09 -2.90 13.20
C ASP A 61 -13.66 -3.67 11.95
N ASP A 62 -14.53 -3.82 10.95
CA ASP A 62 -14.19 -4.48 9.68
C ASP A 62 -13.19 -3.66 8.87
N LEU A 63 -13.29 -2.32 8.93
CA LEU A 63 -12.31 -1.41 8.33
C LEU A 63 -10.93 -1.59 8.97
N LEU A 64 -10.85 -1.70 10.30
CA LEU A 64 -9.61 -2.01 11.00
C LEU A 64 -9.08 -3.40 10.64
N ALA A 65 -9.96 -4.41 10.54
CA ALA A 65 -9.60 -5.75 10.08
C ALA A 65 -9.03 -5.74 8.65
N ALA A 66 -9.68 -5.02 7.73
CA ALA A 66 -9.21 -4.84 6.36
C ALA A 66 -7.84 -4.16 6.29
N ALA A 67 -7.58 -3.20 7.18
CA ALA A 67 -6.30 -2.50 7.23
C ALA A 67 -5.15 -3.39 7.72
N VAL A 68 -5.35 -4.16 8.78
CA VAL A 68 -4.33 -5.13 9.24
C VAL A 68 -4.15 -6.29 8.25
N LEU A 69 -5.21 -6.66 7.51
CA LEU A 69 -5.10 -7.61 6.39
C LEU A 69 -4.28 -7.03 5.23
N CYS A 70 -4.49 -5.76 4.87
CA CYS A 70 -3.69 -5.05 3.87
C CYS A 70 -2.21 -4.99 4.29
N GLN A 71 -1.93 -4.70 5.56
CA GLN A 71 -0.57 -4.74 6.11
C GLN A 71 0.06 -6.14 6.01
N ALA A 72 -0.67 -7.20 6.37
CA ALA A 72 -0.19 -8.57 6.21
C ALA A 72 0.05 -8.92 4.72
N ALA A 73 -0.83 -8.49 3.82
CA ALA A 73 -0.70 -8.66 2.38
C ALA A 73 0.54 -7.94 1.83
N GLY A 74 0.84 -6.74 2.33
CA GLY A 74 2.07 -6.01 2.00
C GLY A 74 3.33 -6.74 2.46
N ALA A 75 3.36 -7.17 3.72
CA ALA A 75 4.50 -7.87 4.31
C ALA A 75 4.80 -9.21 3.62
N THR A 76 3.79 -9.85 3.06
CA THR A 76 3.92 -11.13 2.35
C THR A 76 4.01 -11.00 0.84
N VAL A 77 3.95 -9.77 0.30
CA VAL A 77 3.92 -9.50 -1.15
C VAL A 77 2.78 -10.27 -1.83
N LEU A 78 1.58 -10.23 -1.25
CA LEU A 78 0.44 -10.96 -1.77
C LEU A 78 0.19 -10.59 -3.24
N PRO A 79 0.25 -11.53 -4.20
CA PRO A 79 0.09 -11.22 -5.63
C PRO A 79 -1.40 -11.18 -6.01
N TYR A 80 -2.18 -10.32 -5.36
CA TYR A 80 -3.62 -10.16 -5.59
C TYR A 80 -4.10 -8.71 -5.33
N PRO A 81 -5.10 -8.18 -6.07
CA PRO A 81 -5.62 -6.81 -5.88
C PRO A 81 -6.59 -6.73 -4.69
N LEU A 82 -6.05 -6.91 -3.47
CA LEU A 82 -6.84 -6.96 -2.25
C LEU A 82 -7.64 -5.67 -2.00
N VAL A 83 -7.03 -4.50 -2.17
CA VAL A 83 -7.69 -3.21 -1.88
C VAL A 83 -8.86 -2.98 -2.82
N GLU A 84 -8.64 -3.27 -4.10
CA GLU A 84 -9.63 -3.11 -5.16
C GLU A 84 -10.80 -4.10 -5.00
N GLU A 85 -10.53 -5.32 -4.49
CA GLU A 85 -11.56 -6.31 -4.18
C GLU A 85 -12.38 -5.91 -2.92
N LEU A 86 -11.72 -5.47 -1.84
CA LEU A 86 -12.41 -4.98 -0.62
C LEU A 86 -13.34 -3.80 -0.91
N LEU A 87 -12.99 -2.98 -1.91
CA LEU A 87 -13.76 -1.80 -2.30
C LEU A 87 -14.63 -2.02 -3.54
N SER A 88 -14.95 -3.28 -3.87
CA SER A 88 -15.84 -3.58 -4.99
C SER A 88 -17.18 -2.83 -4.86
N ILE A 89 -17.71 -2.37 -6.00
CA ILE A 89 -19.02 -1.71 -6.13
C ILE A 89 -19.82 -2.54 -7.12
N ASP A 90 -20.98 -3.04 -6.70
CA ASP A 90 -21.84 -3.93 -7.50
C ASP A 90 -21.09 -5.15 -8.07
N GLY A 91 -20.12 -5.68 -7.31
CA GLY A 91 -19.28 -6.82 -7.71
C GLY A 91 -18.11 -6.49 -8.63
N ALA A 92 -17.93 -5.22 -9.04
CA ALA A 92 -16.80 -4.76 -9.84
C ALA A 92 -15.72 -4.12 -8.95
N ARG A 93 -14.47 -4.55 -9.12
CA ARG A 93 -13.32 -4.06 -8.34
C ARG A 93 -13.07 -2.58 -8.61
N LEU A 94 -12.90 -1.78 -7.56
CA LEU A 94 -12.62 -0.35 -7.69
C LEU A 94 -11.11 -0.11 -7.76
N ALA A 95 -10.62 0.41 -8.88
CA ALA A 95 -9.23 0.85 -9.04
C ALA A 95 -9.12 2.37 -9.14
N LEU A 96 -8.20 2.97 -8.40
CA LEU A 96 -7.85 4.38 -8.60
C LEU A 96 -6.84 4.54 -9.75
N VAL A 97 -7.10 5.45 -10.69
CA VAL A 97 -6.28 5.67 -11.89
C VAL A 97 -5.99 7.14 -12.15
N ASN A 98 -4.90 7.43 -12.87
CA ASN A 98 -4.72 8.72 -13.54
C ASN A 98 -5.41 8.66 -14.91
N PRO A 99 -6.42 9.51 -15.19
CA PRO A 99 -7.14 9.45 -16.46
C PRO A 99 -6.27 9.79 -17.67
N LYS A 100 -5.14 10.50 -17.49
CA LYS A 100 -4.19 10.81 -18.56
C LYS A 100 -3.30 9.63 -18.93
N ALA A 101 -3.09 8.70 -18.00
CA ALA A 101 -2.24 7.53 -18.19
C ALA A 101 -2.77 6.33 -17.38
N PRO A 102 -3.98 5.83 -17.68
CA PRO A 102 -4.67 4.86 -16.85
C PRO A 102 -3.95 3.52 -16.82
N ARG A 103 -3.68 3.04 -15.61
CA ARG A 103 -2.99 1.79 -15.32
C ARG A 103 -3.71 1.12 -14.16
N ILE A 104 -3.92 -0.18 -14.24
CA ILE A 104 -4.57 -0.98 -13.18
C ILE A 104 -3.60 -2.09 -12.80
N ASP A 105 -3.28 -2.21 -11.52
CA ASP A 105 -2.49 -3.33 -11.03
C ASP A 105 -3.37 -4.58 -10.97
N HIS A 106 -2.86 -5.72 -11.45
CA HIS A 106 -3.64 -6.96 -11.63
C HIS A 106 -4.89 -6.83 -12.52
N GLY A 107 -4.99 -5.80 -13.36
CA GLY A 107 -6.13 -5.63 -14.27
C GLY A 107 -6.22 -6.70 -15.37
N ASP A 108 -5.28 -7.64 -15.42
CA ASP A 108 -5.33 -8.85 -16.25
C ASP A 108 -6.20 -9.97 -15.64
N LEU A 109 -6.55 -9.87 -14.36
CA LEU A 109 -7.44 -10.84 -13.71
C LEU A 109 -8.88 -10.71 -14.22
N ALA A 110 -9.54 -11.86 -14.37
CA ALA A 110 -10.94 -11.94 -14.76
C ALA A 110 -11.87 -11.27 -13.73
N GLY A 111 -13.00 -10.76 -14.23
CA GLY A 111 -13.99 -10.03 -13.45
C GLY A 111 -14.13 -8.58 -13.92
N ASP A 112 -15.11 -7.90 -13.35
CA ASP A 112 -15.42 -6.52 -13.72
C ASP A 112 -14.58 -5.54 -12.92
N TRP A 113 -14.30 -4.40 -13.56
CA TRP A 113 -13.51 -3.31 -13.00
C TRP A 113 -14.26 -2.00 -13.16
N ILE A 114 -14.18 -1.17 -12.12
CA ILE A 114 -14.53 0.25 -12.14
C ILE A 114 -13.23 1.01 -11.92
N ALA A 115 -13.00 2.06 -12.70
CA ALA A 115 -11.90 2.97 -12.48
C ALA A 115 -12.43 4.31 -11.95
N ALA A 116 -11.69 4.94 -11.03
CA ALA A 116 -11.98 6.29 -10.59
C ALA A 116 -10.71 7.14 -10.52
N ASP A 117 -10.80 8.43 -10.80
CA ASP A 117 -9.74 9.37 -10.46
C ASP A 117 -9.91 9.89 -9.02
N LEU A 118 -8.96 10.71 -8.55
CA LEU A 118 -9.01 11.26 -7.19
C LEU A 118 -10.09 12.33 -6.98
N ASP A 119 -10.72 12.80 -8.07
CA ASP A 119 -11.85 13.71 -8.02
C ASP A 119 -13.19 12.95 -7.99
N GLY A 120 -13.13 11.61 -7.99
CA GLY A 120 -14.29 10.74 -7.93
C GLY A 120 -14.97 10.54 -9.28
N ASN A 121 -14.38 10.96 -10.40
CA ASN A 121 -14.95 10.68 -11.72
C ASN A 121 -14.88 9.18 -11.99
N ARG A 122 -16.01 8.56 -12.29
CA ARG A 122 -16.11 7.11 -12.55
C ARG A 122 -15.93 6.82 -14.03
N TYR A 123 -15.19 5.76 -14.34
CA TYR A 123 -14.97 5.26 -15.70
C TYR A 123 -15.17 3.74 -15.77
N ARG A 124 -15.57 3.27 -16.95
CA ARG A 124 -15.44 1.86 -17.33
C ARG A 124 -14.09 1.63 -18.02
N PRO A 125 -13.11 1.01 -17.35
CA PRO A 125 -11.82 0.74 -17.96
C PRO A 125 -11.90 -0.42 -18.95
N ARG A 126 -11.06 -0.37 -19.97
CA ARG A 126 -10.76 -1.52 -20.84
C ARG A 126 -9.28 -1.86 -20.68
N PRO A 127 -8.93 -2.78 -19.76
CA PRO A 127 -7.56 -3.24 -19.58
C PRO A 127 -7.00 -3.89 -20.85
N ALA A 128 -5.71 -3.68 -21.10
CA ALA A 128 -4.93 -4.32 -22.15
C ALA A 128 -4.10 -5.47 -21.57
N ALA A 129 -3.10 -5.95 -22.32
CA ALA A 129 -2.14 -6.94 -21.83
C ALA A 129 -1.10 -6.33 -20.86
N ARG A 130 -0.48 -7.20 -20.03
CA ARG A 130 0.65 -6.83 -19.18
C ARG A 130 1.79 -6.26 -20.04
N THR A 131 2.53 -5.30 -19.49
CA THR A 131 3.65 -4.66 -20.20
C THR A 131 4.96 -5.46 -20.18
N GLY A 132 5.04 -6.52 -19.36
CA GLY A 132 6.29 -7.26 -19.12
C GLY A 132 7.35 -6.46 -18.34
N ALA A 133 7.00 -5.29 -17.80
CA ALA A 133 7.89 -4.50 -16.97
C ALA A 133 8.17 -5.22 -15.64
N LYS A 134 9.43 -5.18 -15.20
CA LYS A 134 9.81 -5.74 -13.88
C LYS A 134 9.16 -4.98 -12.72
N LEU A 135 9.10 -3.65 -12.82
CA LEU A 135 8.50 -2.78 -11.81
C LEU A 135 6.97 -2.74 -12.02
N GLY A 136 6.23 -3.42 -11.16
CA GLY A 136 4.80 -3.69 -11.35
C GLY A 136 4.57 -4.83 -12.35
N PRO A 137 4.92 -6.09 -12.00
CA PRO A 137 4.83 -7.22 -12.93
C PRO A 137 3.39 -7.54 -13.40
N PHE A 138 2.38 -7.11 -12.64
CA PHE A 138 0.96 -7.28 -12.97
C PHE A 138 0.29 -6.01 -13.49
N LEU A 139 1.07 -4.96 -13.75
CA LEU A 139 0.51 -3.69 -14.19
C LEU A 139 0.04 -3.75 -15.64
N VAL A 140 -1.22 -3.39 -15.87
CA VAL A 140 -1.82 -3.31 -17.21
C VAL A 140 -2.19 -1.87 -17.58
N PRO A 141 -1.84 -1.40 -18.78
CA PRO A 141 -2.45 -0.24 -19.41
C PRO A 141 -3.95 -0.45 -19.58
N ALA A 142 -4.73 0.61 -19.39
CA ALA A 142 -6.14 0.61 -19.74
C ALA A 142 -6.43 1.72 -20.75
N THR A 143 -7.61 1.67 -21.35
CA THR A 143 -8.23 2.82 -22.02
C THR A 143 -9.49 3.20 -21.26
N LEU A 144 -9.77 4.50 -21.16
CA LEU A 144 -10.98 5.04 -20.54
C LEU A 144 -11.82 5.75 -21.60
N GLY A 145 -13.14 5.61 -21.49
CA GLY A 145 -14.09 6.47 -22.20
C GLY A 145 -14.31 7.80 -21.47
N ALA A 146 -15.40 8.48 -21.80
CA ALA A 146 -15.88 9.59 -20.98
C ALA A 146 -16.30 9.09 -19.58
N PRO A 147 -16.25 9.93 -18.53
CA PRO A 147 -16.79 9.58 -17.23
C PRO A 147 -18.27 9.17 -17.32
N GLU A 148 -18.65 8.10 -16.63
CA GLU A 148 -20.01 7.52 -16.63
C GLU A 148 -20.73 7.66 -15.28
N GLY A 149 -20.23 8.55 -14.42
CA GLY A 149 -20.80 8.83 -13.10
C GLY A 149 -19.74 9.26 -12.11
N SER A 150 -20.01 9.03 -10.83
CA SER A 150 -19.06 9.31 -9.76
C SER A 150 -18.91 8.13 -8.79
N VAL A 151 -17.77 8.12 -8.11
CA VAL A 151 -17.48 7.31 -6.93
C VAL A 151 -17.41 8.27 -5.74
N GLY A 152 -17.94 7.86 -4.57
CA GLY A 152 -17.96 8.71 -3.40
C GLY A 152 -16.54 9.03 -2.89
N ALA A 153 -16.33 10.22 -2.34
CA ALA A 153 -15.05 10.60 -1.74
C ALA A 153 -14.61 9.62 -0.64
N ALA A 154 -15.57 9.01 0.09
CA ALA A 154 -15.30 7.99 1.09
C ALA A 154 -14.60 6.75 0.48
N ASP A 155 -15.05 6.24 -0.66
CA ASP A 155 -14.40 5.09 -1.33
C ASP A 155 -13.00 5.45 -1.83
N VAL A 156 -12.81 6.66 -2.37
CA VAL A 156 -11.48 7.17 -2.78
C VAL A 156 -10.56 7.21 -1.57
N ASN A 157 -11.02 7.77 -0.45
CA ASN A 157 -10.26 7.88 0.79
C ASN A 157 -9.89 6.51 1.35
N LEU A 158 -10.85 5.57 1.41
CA LEU A 158 -10.61 4.19 1.85
C LEU A 158 -9.57 3.50 0.98
N HIS A 159 -9.63 3.67 -0.34
CA HIS A 159 -8.64 3.07 -1.25
C HIS A 159 -7.23 3.60 -1.00
N LEU A 160 -7.10 4.92 -0.73
CA LEU A 160 -5.81 5.53 -0.39
C LEU A 160 -5.30 5.04 0.97
N VAL A 161 -6.18 4.94 1.97
CA VAL A 161 -5.85 4.46 3.32
C VAL A 161 -5.41 3.00 3.30
N LEU A 162 -6.24 2.09 2.78
CA LEU A 162 -5.94 0.66 2.73
C LEU A 162 -4.71 0.34 1.87
N GLY A 163 -4.53 1.05 0.75
CA GLY A 163 -3.30 0.98 -0.05
C GLY A 163 -2.05 1.40 0.74
N SER A 164 -2.18 2.40 1.61
CA SER A 164 -1.09 2.86 2.48
C SER A 164 -0.75 1.85 3.58
N TRP A 165 -1.75 1.14 4.13
CA TRP A 165 -1.53 0.01 5.05
C TRP A 165 -0.80 -1.14 4.36
N ARG A 166 -1.10 -1.42 3.09
CA ARG A 166 -0.34 -2.40 2.30
C ARG A 166 1.11 -1.99 2.07
N ILE A 167 1.36 -0.72 1.77
CA ILE A 167 2.73 -0.19 1.70
C ILE A 167 3.45 -0.33 3.05
N LEU A 168 2.77 -0.01 4.16
CA LEU A 168 3.32 -0.14 5.52
C LEU A 168 3.83 -1.56 5.77
N GLY A 169 3.06 -2.58 5.41
CA GLY A 169 3.47 -3.98 5.51
C GLY A 169 4.74 -4.29 4.71
N ALA A 170 4.79 -3.84 3.46
CA ALA A 170 5.94 -4.07 2.58
C ALA A 170 7.23 -3.43 3.13
N VAL A 171 7.15 -2.19 3.64
CA VAL A 171 8.32 -1.51 4.21
C VAL A 171 8.77 -2.11 5.55
N GLN A 172 7.83 -2.63 6.35
CA GLN A 172 8.16 -3.36 7.57
C GLN A 172 8.93 -4.64 7.26
N GLN A 173 8.46 -5.42 6.28
CA GLN A 173 9.16 -6.64 5.85
C GLN A 173 10.54 -6.32 5.25
N SER A 174 10.64 -5.28 4.43
CA SER A 174 11.91 -4.83 3.85
C SER A 174 12.92 -4.43 4.94
N LEU A 175 12.47 -3.66 5.94
CA LEU A 175 13.28 -3.28 7.10
C LEU A 175 13.72 -4.49 7.93
N GLN A 176 12.86 -5.50 8.09
CA GLN A 176 13.21 -6.73 8.79
C GLN A 176 14.33 -7.48 8.05
N ILE A 177 14.15 -7.73 6.75
CA ILE A 177 15.14 -8.44 5.91
C ILE A 177 16.50 -7.75 5.96
N VAL A 178 16.54 -6.42 5.77
CA VAL A 178 17.81 -5.69 5.81
C VAL A 178 18.45 -5.72 7.19
N THR A 179 17.66 -5.63 8.26
CA THR A 179 18.18 -5.69 9.63
C THR A 179 18.80 -7.05 9.93
N GLU A 180 18.16 -8.14 9.48
CA GLU A 180 18.72 -9.49 9.58
C GLU A 180 20.01 -9.62 8.76
N HIS A 181 20.03 -9.07 7.53
CA HIS A 181 21.20 -9.08 6.66
C HIS A 181 22.41 -8.38 7.31
N VAL A 182 22.25 -7.16 7.81
CA VAL A 182 23.37 -6.39 8.37
C VAL A 182 23.90 -6.97 9.68
N ARG A 183 23.08 -7.73 10.42
CA ARG A 183 23.51 -8.47 11.62
C ARG A 183 24.31 -9.72 11.26
N ALA A 184 23.92 -10.42 10.19
CA ALA A 184 24.57 -11.67 9.78
C ALA A 184 25.82 -11.48 8.91
N ARG A 185 25.87 -10.41 8.10
CA ARG A 185 26.94 -10.20 7.11
C ARG A 185 28.22 -9.67 7.75
N ILE A 186 29.31 -10.42 7.65
CA ILE A 186 30.66 -10.00 8.08
C ILE A 186 31.42 -9.34 6.92
N GLN A 187 31.92 -8.13 7.12
CA GLN A 187 32.85 -7.43 6.22
C GLN A 187 33.89 -6.67 7.05
N PHE A 188 35.12 -6.58 6.55
CA PHE A 188 36.24 -5.96 7.27
C PHE A 188 36.39 -6.49 8.71
N GLY A 189 36.21 -7.81 8.88
CA GLY A 189 36.41 -8.51 10.14
C GLY A 189 35.27 -8.42 11.16
N LYS A 190 34.13 -7.78 10.86
CA LYS A 190 33.00 -7.66 11.81
C LYS A 190 31.62 -7.55 11.11
N PRO A 191 30.50 -7.72 11.82
CA PRO A 191 29.17 -7.51 11.27
C PRO A 191 28.98 -6.11 10.66
N LEU A 192 28.15 -6.00 9.61
CA LEU A 192 27.80 -4.70 9.03
C LEU A 192 27.13 -3.77 10.06
N ALA A 193 26.37 -4.34 11.00
CA ALA A 193 25.75 -3.61 12.11
C ALA A 193 26.75 -2.86 13.02
N ASP A 194 28.04 -3.20 12.97
CA ASP A 194 29.07 -2.52 13.78
C ASP A 194 29.59 -1.24 13.14
N PHE A 195 29.26 -0.96 11.88
CA PHE A 195 29.60 0.30 11.22
C PHE A 195 28.55 1.37 11.53
N GLN A 196 29.02 2.55 11.96
CA GLN A 196 28.14 3.64 12.38
C GLN A 196 27.19 4.10 11.26
N ALA A 197 27.70 4.21 10.02
CA ALA A 197 26.88 4.58 8.86
C ALA A 197 25.73 3.60 8.61
N VAL A 198 25.96 2.30 8.81
CA VAL A 198 24.90 1.27 8.68
C VAL A 198 23.86 1.44 9.77
N ARG A 199 24.28 1.65 11.03
CA ARG A 199 23.35 1.88 12.13
C ARG A 199 22.49 3.12 11.93
N PHE A 200 23.07 4.22 11.45
CA PHE A 200 22.30 5.43 11.12
C PHE A 200 21.27 5.17 10.03
N ALA A 201 21.66 4.51 8.94
CA ALA A 201 20.74 4.19 7.85
C ALA A 201 19.57 3.29 8.31
N VAL A 202 19.83 2.28 9.14
CA VAL A 202 18.78 1.42 9.74
C VAL A 202 17.91 2.20 10.72
N ALA A 203 18.50 3.08 11.54
CA ALA A 203 17.75 3.91 12.48
C ALA A 203 16.79 4.87 11.75
N ASP A 204 17.26 5.55 10.70
CA ASP A 204 16.45 6.47 9.89
C ASP A 204 15.28 5.73 9.23
N ALA A 205 15.53 4.55 8.66
CA ALA A 205 14.49 3.71 8.08
C ALA A 205 13.48 3.25 9.14
N ALA A 206 13.94 2.85 10.33
CA ALA A 206 13.07 2.44 11.42
C ALA A 206 12.18 3.58 11.94
N VAL A 207 12.72 4.80 12.05
CA VAL A 207 11.94 5.99 12.41
C VAL A 207 10.89 6.29 11.35
N ALA A 208 11.24 6.22 10.07
CA ALA A 208 10.30 6.45 8.97
C ALA A 208 9.13 5.45 8.98
N VAL A 209 9.42 4.15 9.15
CA VAL A 209 8.40 3.09 9.24
C VAL A 209 7.49 3.26 10.46
N ARG A 210 8.06 3.58 11.63
CA ARG A 210 7.26 3.84 12.85
C ARG A 210 6.37 5.06 12.70
N GLY A 211 6.88 6.14 12.11
CA GLY A 211 6.10 7.35 11.82
C GLY A 211 4.94 7.08 10.85
N LEU A 212 5.17 6.27 9.80
CA LEU A 212 4.10 5.83 8.90
C LEU A 212 3.05 4.99 9.64
N HIS A 213 3.46 4.08 10.51
CA HIS A 213 2.54 3.23 11.26
C HIS A 213 1.62 4.06 12.17
N GLU A 214 2.17 5.00 12.93
CA GLU A 214 1.36 5.87 13.79
C GLU A 214 0.44 6.78 12.98
N LEU A 215 0.89 7.29 11.83
CA LEU A 215 0.03 8.06 10.92
C LEU A 215 -1.11 7.19 10.36
N ALA A 216 -0.82 5.96 9.93
CA ALA A 216 -1.83 5.05 9.38
C ALA A 216 -2.91 4.71 10.41
N LYS A 217 -2.51 4.43 11.66
CA LYS A 217 -3.41 4.23 12.80
C LYS A 217 -4.22 5.48 13.12
N TYR A 218 -3.57 6.65 13.08
CA TYR A 218 -4.24 7.92 13.33
C TYR A 218 -5.34 8.17 12.31
N THR A 219 -5.03 8.04 11.01
CA THR A 219 -5.96 8.30 9.91
C THR A 219 -7.15 7.35 9.90
N ILE A 220 -6.94 6.05 10.16
CA ILE A 220 -8.04 5.08 10.12
C ILE A 220 -8.98 5.18 11.33
N CYS A 221 -8.47 5.63 12.48
CA CYS A 221 -9.27 5.82 13.70
C CYS A 221 -9.89 7.23 13.80
N ARG A 222 -9.91 8.00 12.70
CA ARG A 222 -10.51 9.34 12.70
C ARG A 222 -12.02 9.26 12.94
N PRO A 223 -12.59 10.11 13.82
CA PRO A 223 -14.03 10.12 14.04
C PRO A 223 -14.81 10.43 12.76
N GLU A 224 -15.83 9.64 12.45
CA GLU A 224 -16.73 9.84 11.30
C GLU A 224 -17.49 11.17 11.34
N SER A 225 -17.59 11.79 12.52
CA SER A 225 -18.20 13.12 12.68
C SER A 225 -17.40 14.26 12.07
N LEU A 226 -16.16 14.01 11.63
CA LEU A 226 -15.34 15.04 10.97
C LEU A 226 -15.86 15.34 9.55
N PRO A 227 -15.74 16.59 9.07
CA PRO A 227 -16.10 16.94 7.71
C PRO A 227 -15.35 16.09 6.65
N ALA A 228 -16.04 15.71 5.59
CA ALA A 228 -15.47 14.94 4.48
C ALA A 228 -14.16 15.52 3.89
N PRO A 229 -14.00 16.86 3.72
CA PRO A 229 -12.73 17.42 3.26
C PRO A 229 -11.54 17.08 4.17
N ILE A 230 -11.76 16.99 5.48
CA ILE A 230 -10.71 16.63 6.45
C ILE A 230 -10.29 15.16 6.24
N HIS A 231 -11.25 14.25 6.06
CA HIS A 231 -10.93 12.85 5.76
C HIS A 231 -10.16 12.70 4.44
N SER A 232 -10.51 13.50 3.42
CA SER A 232 -9.80 13.49 2.14
C SER A 232 -8.37 13.99 2.27
N ALA A 233 -8.15 15.08 3.02
CA ALA A 233 -6.81 15.57 3.34
C ALA A 233 -6.00 14.53 4.12
N ASP A 234 -6.56 13.92 5.17
CA ASP A 234 -5.88 12.90 5.98
C ASP A 234 -5.48 11.67 5.15
N ALA A 235 -6.34 11.24 4.22
CA ALA A 235 -6.07 10.13 3.32
C ALA A 235 -4.94 10.47 2.33
N LEU A 236 -4.92 11.68 1.77
CA LEU A 236 -3.85 12.17 0.90
C LEU A 236 -2.51 12.31 1.64
N VAL A 237 -2.52 12.85 2.87
CA VAL A 237 -1.32 12.97 3.71
C VAL A 237 -0.74 11.59 4.03
N LEU A 238 -1.58 10.64 4.44
CA LEU A 238 -1.15 9.26 4.68
C LEU A 238 -0.57 8.63 3.42
N ARG A 239 -1.26 8.79 2.28
CA ARG A 239 -0.81 8.24 0.99
C ARG A 239 0.55 8.77 0.56
N LEU A 240 0.74 10.09 0.66
CA LEU A 240 2.00 10.77 0.36
C LEU A 240 3.11 10.24 1.28
N LYS A 241 2.86 10.20 2.59
CA LYS A 241 3.83 9.69 3.57
C LYS A 241 4.19 8.23 3.33
N ALA A 242 3.23 7.40 2.95
CA ALA A 242 3.45 5.99 2.63
C ALA A 242 4.39 5.84 1.42
N ALA A 243 4.13 6.57 0.34
CA ALA A 243 4.96 6.55 -0.87
C ALA A 243 6.40 7.03 -0.60
N ASP A 244 6.57 8.12 0.17
CA ASP A 244 7.89 8.63 0.56
C ASP A 244 8.66 7.63 1.44
N THR A 245 7.98 7.07 2.44
CA THR A 245 8.57 6.08 3.34
C THR A 245 9.02 4.84 2.56
N ALA A 246 8.20 4.38 1.61
CA ALA A 246 8.55 3.25 0.75
C ALA A 246 9.81 3.51 -0.06
N ARG A 247 9.92 4.66 -0.72
CA ARG A 247 11.12 5.01 -1.49
C ARG A 247 12.36 5.12 -0.61
N GLN A 248 12.24 5.71 0.58
CA GLN A 248 13.35 5.79 1.52
C GLN A 248 13.81 4.41 1.98
N VAL A 249 12.88 3.56 2.43
CA VAL A 249 13.19 2.25 3.02
C VAL A 249 13.68 1.27 1.96
N MET A 250 13.05 1.21 0.78
CA MET A 250 13.50 0.33 -0.30
C MET A 250 14.90 0.73 -0.77
N ARG A 251 15.16 2.02 -1.01
CA ARG A 251 16.50 2.52 -1.39
C ARG A 251 17.57 2.15 -0.35
N THR A 252 17.28 2.37 0.94
CA THR A 252 18.19 1.99 2.03
C THR A 252 18.44 0.48 2.05
N SER A 253 17.39 -0.32 1.86
CA SER A 253 17.49 -1.78 1.88
C SER A 253 18.34 -2.30 0.71
N HIS A 254 18.08 -1.84 -0.52
CA HIS A 254 18.93 -2.16 -1.67
C HIS A 254 20.40 -1.79 -1.44
N GLN A 255 20.67 -0.60 -0.89
CA GLN A 255 22.04 -0.15 -0.62
C GLN A 255 22.75 -1.03 0.42
N LEU A 256 22.07 -1.43 1.49
CA LEU A 256 22.65 -2.23 2.57
C LEU A 256 22.80 -3.71 2.20
N LEU A 257 21.97 -4.25 1.31
CA LEU A 257 22.18 -5.59 0.73
C LEU A 257 23.29 -5.61 -0.34
N GLY A 258 23.69 -4.45 -0.88
CA GLY A 258 24.68 -4.34 -1.94
C GLY A 258 24.22 -5.01 -3.24
N ALA A 259 25.12 -5.72 -3.93
CA ALA A 259 24.79 -6.39 -5.20
C ALA A 259 23.61 -7.39 -5.06
N LEU A 260 23.50 -8.09 -3.92
CA LEU A 260 22.39 -9.00 -3.65
C LEU A 260 21.03 -8.28 -3.66
N GLY A 261 20.98 -7.01 -3.27
CA GLY A 261 19.75 -6.22 -3.29
C GLY A 261 19.17 -6.05 -4.68
N PHE A 262 19.98 -6.16 -5.74
CA PHE A 262 19.56 -5.95 -7.12
C PHE A 262 19.37 -7.25 -7.92
N CYS A 263 19.65 -8.42 -7.32
CA CYS A 263 19.32 -9.70 -7.92
C CYS A 263 17.80 -9.85 -8.04
N ASP A 264 17.31 -10.42 -9.13
CA ASP A 264 15.88 -10.61 -9.35
C ASP A 264 15.29 -11.51 -8.25
N GLU A 265 16.03 -12.52 -7.78
CA GLU A 265 15.58 -13.49 -6.79
C GLU A 265 15.61 -12.95 -5.34
N SER A 266 16.12 -11.74 -5.14
CA SER A 266 16.20 -11.13 -3.81
C SER A 266 14.83 -10.73 -3.32
N ASP A 267 14.50 -11.12 -2.08
CA ASP A 267 13.22 -10.76 -1.45
C ASP A 267 12.97 -9.25 -1.45
N VAL A 268 14.01 -8.43 -1.26
CA VAL A 268 13.90 -6.96 -1.31
C VAL A 268 13.58 -6.46 -2.72
N SER A 269 14.16 -7.07 -3.75
CA SER A 269 13.86 -6.75 -5.16
C SER A 269 12.42 -7.13 -5.54
N VAL A 270 11.94 -8.27 -5.04
CA VAL A 270 10.54 -8.68 -5.20
C VAL A 270 9.59 -7.72 -4.45
N LEU A 271 9.89 -7.41 -3.20
CA LEU A 271 9.14 -6.43 -2.40
C LEU A 271 9.04 -5.08 -3.11
N ASP A 272 10.17 -4.51 -3.54
CA ASP A 272 10.20 -3.21 -4.19
C ASP A 272 9.37 -3.24 -5.47
N ARG A 273 9.65 -4.18 -6.38
CA ARG A 273 9.00 -4.22 -7.68
C ARG A 273 7.48 -4.45 -7.63
N HIS A 274 6.99 -5.28 -6.69
CA HIS A 274 5.55 -5.52 -6.50
C HIS A 274 4.86 -4.38 -5.76
N THR A 275 5.61 -3.57 -5.00
CA THR A 275 5.07 -2.38 -4.32
C THR A 275 5.05 -1.14 -5.24
N GLN A 276 5.80 -1.13 -6.34
CA GLN A 276 5.87 0.02 -7.25
C GLN A 276 4.52 0.53 -7.78
N PRO A 277 3.53 -0.31 -8.17
CA PRO A 277 2.20 0.17 -8.54
C PRO A 277 1.56 1.00 -7.42
N LEU A 278 1.60 0.51 -6.19
CA LEU A 278 1.15 1.23 -5.00
C LEU A 278 2.02 2.45 -4.66
N ILE A 279 3.23 2.62 -5.19
CA ILE A 279 4.02 3.84 -4.94
C ILE A 279 3.67 4.93 -5.98
N ARG A 280 3.27 4.53 -7.18
CA ARG A 280 3.17 5.43 -8.35
C ARG A 280 1.75 5.74 -8.80
N LEU A 281 0.76 4.93 -8.40
CA LEU A 281 -0.62 5.06 -8.85
C LEU A 281 -1.57 5.44 -7.70
N PRO A 282 -2.62 6.23 -7.96
CA PRO A 282 -2.94 6.85 -9.25
C PRO A 282 -2.01 8.00 -9.63
N LEU A 283 -1.42 8.70 -8.65
CA LEU A 283 -0.56 9.86 -8.88
C LEU A 283 0.80 9.69 -8.21
N GLY A 284 1.82 10.37 -8.77
CA GLY A 284 3.13 10.51 -8.14
C GLY A 284 3.06 11.41 -6.90
N THR A 285 4.13 11.44 -6.10
CA THR A 285 4.11 12.24 -4.86
C THR A 285 4.09 13.74 -5.07
N ASP A 286 4.68 14.23 -6.16
CA ASP A 286 4.62 15.65 -6.48
C ASP A 286 3.17 16.06 -6.78
N GLU A 287 2.45 15.24 -7.54
CA GLU A 287 1.04 15.44 -7.84
C GLU A 287 0.15 15.28 -6.59
N LEU A 288 0.44 14.32 -5.71
CA LEU A 288 -0.25 14.19 -4.42
C LEU A 288 -0.02 15.43 -3.53
N ALA A 289 1.21 15.93 -3.46
CA ALA A 289 1.54 17.13 -2.69
C ALA A 289 0.85 18.38 -3.23
N LEU A 290 0.76 18.53 -4.56
CA LEU A 290 0.02 19.63 -5.19
C LEU A 290 -1.47 19.66 -4.78
N ARG A 291 -2.06 18.50 -4.46
CA ARG A 291 -3.45 18.42 -3.99
C ARG A 291 -3.65 18.87 -2.54
N LEU A 292 -2.58 18.99 -1.75
CA LEU A 292 -2.63 19.42 -0.33
C LEU A 292 -2.36 20.92 -0.13
N ILE A 293 -1.93 21.63 -1.18
CA ILE A 293 -1.61 23.06 -1.13
C ILE A 293 -2.64 24.05 -1.73
N PRO A 294 -3.86 23.68 -2.21
CA PRO A 294 -4.80 24.64 -2.77
C PRO A 294 -5.11 25.84 -1.87
N SER A 295 -5.13 25.64 -0.55
CA SER A 295 -5.49 26.67 0.44
C SER A 295 -4.29 27.42 1.05
N VAL A 296 -3.07 27.15 0.58
CA VAL A 296 -1.85 27.86 0.99
C VAL A 296 -1.92 29.37 0.73
N PRO A 297 -2.44 29.86 -0.41
CA PRO A 297 -2.60 31.30 -0.64
C PRO A 297 -3.50 32.00 0.39
N ASP A 298 -4.43 31.26 1.01
CA ASP A 298 -5.34 31.76 2.03
C ASP A 298 -4.75 31.63 3.46
N GLY A 299 -3.46 31.29 3.58
CA GLY A 299 -2.76 31.15 4.87
C GLY A 299 -3.13 29.89 5.66
N SER A 300 -3.79 28.93 5.01
CA SER A 300 -4.21 27.67 5.63
C SER A 300 -3.44 26.49 5.04
N LEU A 301 -3.04 25.57 5.90
CA LEU A 301 -2.52 24.27 5.51
C LEU A 301 -3.61 23.24 5.77
N GLU A 302 -3.89 22.36 4.81
CA GLU A 302 -4.63 21.13 5.10
C GLU A 302 -3.76 20.30 6.05
N THR A 303 -4.08 20.32 7.35
CA THR A 303 -3.31 19.57 8.34
C THR A 303 -4.13 18.45 8.94
N LEU A 304 -3.42 17.43 9.44
CA LEU A 304 -3.97 16.34 10.25
C LEU A 304 -4.61 16.83 11.57
N PHE A 305 -4.30 18.05 12.01
CA PHE A 305 -4.74 18.59 13.29
C PHE A 305 -5.91 19.56 13.08
N SER A 306 -6.94 19.39 13.92
CA SER A 306 -8.31 19.88 13.75
C SER A 306 -8.51 21.40 13.76
N GLU A 307 -7.43 22.19 13.76
CA GLU A 307 -7.46 23.63 13.66
C GLU A 307 -6.58 24.07 12.49
N PRO A 308 -7.00 25.06 11.68
CA PRO A 308 -6.11 25.68 10.71
C PRO A 308 -4.88 26.20 11.47
N VAL A 309 -3.71 25.64 11.17
CA VAL A 309 -2.46 26.24 11.61
C VAL A 309 -2.30 27.48 10.74
N SER A 310 -2.61 28.67 11.28
CA SER A 310 -2.20 29.93 10.64
C SER A 310 -0.68 29.86 10.48
N ALA A 311 -0.23 29.94 9.22
CA ALA A 311 1.18 30.01 8.89
C ALA A 311 1.84 31.28 9.46
#